data_AF-A0A9D7F7T9-F1
#
_entry.id   AF-A0A9D7F7T9-F1
#
_cell.length_a   1.000
_cell.length_b   1.000
_cell.length_c   1.000
_cell.angle_alpha   90.00
_cell.angle_beta   90.00
_cell.angle_gamma   90.00
#
_symmetry.space_group_name_H-M   'P 1'
#
loop_
_entity.id
_entity.type
_entity.pdbx_description
1 polymer ?
#
loop_
_entity_poly.entity_id
_entity_poly.type
_entity_poly.pdbx_seq_one_letter_code
_entity_poly.pdbx_strand_id
1 'polypeptide(L)'
;MKIILDKIELYISKKLFGKVKIEFNGQTILINDKKVRVVDTIKYNYEKIKAHYISNLSKTQSSKFDFEDLNSISVKILIHYLDQYSRWKEQYTKSNYDITFYEKDFDHPNTNDIIILYLKEKHPNNWKTISEKYINMTTKEFDSYWTNRLAYFNK
;
A
#
# COMPACT_ATOMS: atom_id res chain seq x y z
N MET A 1 -8.92 18.48 -7.75
CA MET A 1 -9.15 17.44 -8.76
C MET A 1 -9.39 16.13 -8.03
N LYS A 2 -10.49 15.44 -8.35
CA LYS A 2 -10.80 14.13 -7.80
C LYS A 2 -10.26 13.06 -8.74
N ILE A 3 -9.62 12.03 -8.19
CA ILE A 3 -9.30 10.80 -8.92
C ILE A 3 -10.03 9.64 -8.26
N ILE A 4 -10.44 8.68 -9.07
CA ILE A 4 -11.18 7.49 -8.63
C ILE A 4 -10.30 6.29 -8.95
N LEU A 5 -9.99 5.51 -7.91
CA LEU A 5 -9.28 4.23 -7.98
C LEU A 5 -10.29 3.14 -7.65
N ASP A 6 -10.83 2.48 -8.67
CA ASP A 6 -12.02 1.63 -8.59
C ASP A 6 -13.22 2.33 -7.94
N LYS A 7 -13.47 2.09 -6.64
CA LYS A 7 -14.55 2.71 -5.86
C LYS A 7 -14.03 3.73 -4.84
N ILE A 8 -12.72 3.94 -4.77
CA ILE A 8 -12.06 4.75 -3.74
C ILE A 8 -11.69 6.12 -4.32
N GLU A 9 -12.07 7.16 -3.62
CA GLU A 9 -11.86 8.54 -4.04
C GLU A 9 -10.61 9.12 -3.37
N LEU A 10 -9.74 9.72 -4.17
CA LEU A 10 -8.63 10.54 -3.69
C LEU A 10 -8.82 11.98 -4.17
N TYR A 11 -8.61 12.93 -3.26
CA TYR A 11 -8.72 14.34 -3.56
C TYR A 11 -7.32 14.94 -3.71
N ILE A 12 -7.03 15.44 -4.91
CA ILE A 12 -5.76 16.05 -5.25
C ILE A 12 -5.97 17.56 -5.42
N SER A 13 -5.38 18.38 -4.56
CA SER A 13 -5.49 19.83 -4.62
C SER A 13 -4.18 20.49 -5.06
N LYS A 14 -4.30 21.76 -5.51
CA LYS A 14 -3.19 22.55 -6.08
C LYS A 14 -2.02 22.68 -5.11
N LYS A 15 -0.87 23.00 -5.68
CA LYS A 15 0.42 23.07 -4.99
C LYS A 15 0.37 23.97 -3.75
N LEU A 16 0.47 23.40 -2.55
CA LEU A 16 0.81 24.15 -1.35
C LEU A 16 2.34 24.14 -1.23
N PHE A 17 2.98 25.30 -1.21
CA PHE A 17 4.45 25.41 -1.19
C PHE A 17 5.17 24.61 -2.30
N GLY A 18 4.57 24.52 -3.49
CA GLY A 18 5.14 23.76 -4.61
C GLY A 18 4.88 22.24 -4.58
N LYS A 19 4.27 21.71 -3.51
CA LYS A 19 3.98 20.28 -3.30
C LYS A 19 2.53 19.93 -3.62
N VAL A 20 2.28 18.78 -4.23
CA VAL A 20 0.90 18.31 -4.51
C VAL A 20 0.28 17.76 -3.23
N LYS A 21 -0.90 18.25 -2.85
CA LYS A 21 -1.63 17.75 -1.67
C LYS A 21 -2.58 16.63 -2.09
N ILE A 22 -2.54 15.51 -1.38
CA ILE A 22 -3.46 14.39 -1.53
C ILE A 22 -4.20 14.19 -0.21
N GLU A 23 -5.52 14.04 -0.29
CA GLU A 23 -6.38 13.77 0.85
C GLU A 23 -7.11 12.44 0.67
N PHE A 24 -7.05 11.60 1.71
CA PHE A 24 -7.69 10.28 1.77
C PHE A 24 -8.12 9.98 3.20
N ASN A 25 -9.42 9.75 3.44
CA ASN A 25 -9.97 9.40 4.76
C ASN A 25 -9.47 10.29 5.91
N GLY A 26 -9.41 11.61 5.69
CA GLY A 26 -8.91 12.57 6.68
C GLY A 26 -7.38 12.65 6.81
N GLN A 27 -6.62 11.75 6.17
CA GLN A 27 -5.17 11.84 6.05
C GLN A 27 -4.78 12.80 4.93
N THR A 28 -3.74 13.59 5.16
CA THR A 28 -3.15 14.50 4.17
C THR A 28 -1.71 14.08 3.89
N ILE A 29 -1.38 13.88 2.61
CA ILE A 29 -0.01 13.65 2.13
C ILE A 29 0.40 14.83 1.27
N LEU A 30 1.63 15.30 1.46
CA LEU A 30 2.24 16.31 0.59
C LEU A 30 3.29 15.61 -0.27
N ILE A 31 3.06 15.54 -1.58
CA ILE A 31 4.00 14.97 -2.54
C ILE A 31 4.92 16.05 -3.07
N ASN A 32 6.20 15.91 -2.77
CA ASN A 32 7.26 16.72 -3.35
C ASN A 32 7.75 16.13 -4.68
N ASP A 33 6.89 16.12 -5.70
CA ASP A 33 7.30 15.80 -7.05
C ASP A 33 7.24 17.01 -7.97
N LYS A 34 8.41 17.32 -8.55
CA LYS A 34 8.57 18.37 -9.54
C LYS A 34 8.07 17.92 -10.92
N LYS A 35 7.90 16.61 -11.15
CA LYS A 35 7.39 16.05 -12.41
C LYS A 35 5.87 16.26 -12.51
N VAL A 36 5.42 16.67 -13.69
CA VAL A 36 4.04 17.13 -14.00
C VAL A 36 2.98 16.01 -13.95
N ARG A 37 3.37 14.75 -13.69
CA ARG A 37 2.50 13.57 -13.86
C ARG A 37 2.18 12.80 -12.57
N VAL A 38 2.04 13.50 -11.43
CA VAL A 38 1.71 12.87 -10.14
C VAL A 38 0.47 11.96 -10.24
N VAL A 39 -0.54 12.39 -10.98
CA VAL A 39 -1.78 11.61 -11.19
C VAL A 39 -1.52 10.30 -11.91
N ASP A 40 -0.74 10.33 -12.99
CA ASP A 40 -0.42 9.14 -13.78
C ASP A 40 0.44 8.18 -12.97
N THR A 41 1.40 8.70 -12.19
CA THR A 41 2.23 7.87 -11.31
C THR A 41 1.41 7.23 -10.19
N ILE A 42 0.44 7.94 -9.61
CA ILE A 42 -0.48 7.36 -8.62
C ILE A 42 -1.27 6.21 -9.22
N LYS A 43 -1.88 6.42 -10.40
CA LYS A 43 -2.64 5.36 -11.09
C LYS A 43 -1.75 4.18 -11.45
N TYR A 44 -0.57 4.44 -11.98
CA TYR A 44 0.42 3.40 -12.30
C TYR A 44 0.81 2.57 -11.08
N ASN A 45 1.15 3.23 -9.97
CA ASN A 45 1.51 2.54 -8.73
C ASN A 45 0.34 1.72 -8.18
N TYR A 46 -0.89 2.26 -8.22
CA TYR A 46 -2.09 1.55 -7.78
C TYR A 46 -2.32 0.26 -8.57
N GLU A 47 -2.26 0.34 -9.91
CA GLU A 47 -2.40 -0.84 -10.78
C GLU A 47 -1.29 -1.86 -10.54
N LYS A 48 -0.05 -1.39 -10.29
CA LYS A 48 1.08 -2.25 -9.97
C LYS A 48 0.87 -3.03 -8.67
N ILE A 49 0.41 -2.34 -7.62
CA ILE A 49 0.07 -2.96 -6.33
C ILE A 49 -1.04 -4.01 -6.53
N LYS A 50 -2.13 -3.64 -7.22
CA LYS A 50 -3.23 -4.58 -7.48
C LYS A 50 -2.78 -5.81 -8.25
N ALA A 51 -2.01 -5.62 -9.33
CA ALA A 51 -1.50 -6.71 -10.14
C ALA A 51 -0.64 -7.68 -9.32
N HIS A 52 0.22 -7.16 -8.45
CA HIS A 52 1.02 -7.97 -7.53
C HIS A 52 0.14 -8.85 -6.64
N TYR A 53 -0.85 -8.27 -5.94
CA TYR A 53 -1.68 -9.04 -5.02
C TYR A 53 -2.71 -9.94 -5.72
N ILE A 54 -3.20 -9.57 -6.90
CA ILE A 54 -4.00 -10.49 -7.74
C ILE A 54 -3.17 -11.73 -8.08
N SER A 55 -1.91 -11.55 -8.49
CA SER A 55 -1.01 -12.67 -8.78
C SER A 55 -0.83 -13.60 -7.58
N ASN A 56 -0.65 -13.05 -6.38
CA ASN A 56 -0.54 -13.84 -5.16
C ASN A 56 -1.84 -14.60 -4.85
N LEU A 57 -2.99 -13.93 -4.91
CA LEU A 57 -4.29 -14.53 -4.62
C LEU A 57 -4.64 -15.64 -5.63
N SER A 58 -4.34 -15.45 -6.92
CA SER A 58 -4.59 -16.45 -7.98
C SER A 58 -3.77 -17.74 -7.82
N LYS A 59 -2.57 -17.68 -7.22
CA LYS A 59 -1.75 -18.88 -6.97
C LYS A 59 -2.37 -19.82 -5.93
N THR A 60 -3.23 -19.32 -5.06
CA THR A 60 -3.71 -20.05 -3.88
C THR A 60 -4.95 -20.94 -4.12
N GLN A 61 -5.36 -21.18 -5.37
CA GLN A 61 -6.53 -22.00 -5.78
C GLN A 61 -7.83 -21.74 -5.00
N SER A 62 -7.96 -20.58 -4.34
CA SER A 62 -9.12 -20.24 -3.54
C SER A 62 -10.10 -19.39 -4.36
N SER A 63 -11.27 -19.93 -4.63
CA SER A 63 -12.20 -19.52 -5.68
C SER A 63 -12.98 -18.22 -5.43
N LYS A 64 -12.62 -17.38 -4.46
CA LYS A 64 -13.21 -16.04 -4.24
C LYS A 64 -12.33 -15.24 -3.28
N PHE A 65 -11.72 -14.16 -3.75
CA PHE A 65 -11.18 -13.11 -2.89
C PHE A 65 -12.06 -11.86 -3.03
N ASP A 66 -12.22 -11.11 -1.94
CA ASP A 66 -13.03 -9.90 -1.94
C ASP A 66 -12.27 -8.77 -2.64
N PHE A 67 -12.80 -8.30 -3.77
CA PHE A 67 -12.23 -7.17 -4.51
C PHE A 67 -12.28 -5.87 -3.69
N GLU A 68 -13.20 -5.72 -2.76
CA GLU A 68 -13.26 -4.55 -1.89
C GLU A 68 -12.09 -4.51 -0.91
N ASP A 69 -11.66 -5.68 -0.42
CA ASP A 69 -10.43 -5.80 0.37
C ASP A 69 -9.20 -5.46 -0.43
N LEU A 70 -9.08 -6.05 -1.63
CA LEU A 70 -7.94 -5.79 -2.51
C LEU A 70 -7.79 -4.30 -2.80
N ASN A 71 -8.89 -3.63 -3.15
CA ASN A 71 -8.88 -2.20 -3.46
C ASN A 71 -8.51 -1.37 -2.22
N SER A 72 -9.09 -1.69 -1.05
CA SER A 72 -8.82 -0.97 0.20
C SER A 72 -7.38 -1.13 0.67
N ILE A 73 -6.85 -2.35 0.63
CA ILE A 73 -5.45 -2.67 0.93
C ILE A 73 -4.54 -1.92 -0.04
N SER A 74 -4.84 -1.97 -1.35
CA SER A 74 -4.03 -1.35 -2.39
C SER A 74 -3.95 0.17 -2.22
N VAL A 75 -5.04 0.84 -1.85
CA VAL A 75 -5.00 2.27 -1.53
C VAL A 75 -4.22 2.55 -0.24
N LYS A 76 -4.37 1.73 0.81
CA LYS A 76 -3.59 1.93 2.05
C LYS A 76 -2.09 1.80 1.82
N ILE A 77 -1.67 0.81 1.03
CA ILE A 77 -0.25 0.63 0.62
C ILE A 77 0.20 1.82 -0.23
N LEU A 78 -0.61 2.23 -1.20
CA LEU A 78 -0.34 3.40 -2.04
C LEU A 78 -0.08 4.65 -1.19
N ILE A 79 -0.99 4.99 -0.28
CA ILE A 79 -0.90 6.15 0.61
C ILE A 79 0.36 6.06 1.47
N HIS A 80 0.64 4.90 2.07
CA HIS A 80 1.85 4.69 2.87
C HIS A 80 3.12 5.01 2.07
N TYR A 81 3.26 4.44 0.87
CA TYR A 81 4.49 4.62 0.09
C TYR A 81 4.59 5.99 -0.57
N LEU A 82 3.48 6.62 -0.99
CA LEU A 82 3.52 8.00 -1.47
C LEU A 82 4.09 8.95 -0.39
N ASP A 83 3.69 8.74 0.86
CA ASP A 83 4.20 9.49 2.02
C ASP A 83 5.69 9.20 2.29
N GLN A 84 6.10 7.93 2.30
CA GLN A 84 7.52 7.55 2.47
C GLN A 84 8.42 8.12 1.38
N TYR A 85 8.08 7.90 0.10
CA TYR A 85 8.88 8.37 -1.03
C TYR A 85 8.94 9.90 -1.08
N SER A 86 7.86 10.59 -0.71
CA SER A 86 7.87 12.05 -0.61
C SER A 86 8.86 12.54 0.45
N ARG A 87 8.85 11.93 1.65
CA ARG A 87 9.83 12.23 2.71
C ARG A 87 11.26 11.94 2.28
N TRP A 88 11.51 10.78 1.67
CA TRP A 88 12.85 10.43 1.21
C TRP A 88 13.37 11.39 0.14
N LYS A 89 12.52 11.84 -0.78
CA LYS A 89 12.90 12.83 -1.79
C LYS A 89 13.25 14.19 -1.18
N GLU A 90 12.58 14.57 -0.10
CA GLU A 90 12.92 15.76 0.68
C GLU A 90 14.24 15.62 1.42
N GLN A 91 14.47 14.47 2.05
CA GLN A 91 15.69 14.19 2.81
C GLN A 91 16.92 14.02 1.90
N TYR A 92 16.75 13.39 0.74
CA TYR A 92 17.82 13.02 -0.18
C TYR A 92 17.72 13.80 -1.50
N THR A 93 17.82 15.13 -1.44
CA THR A 93 17.59 16.03 -2.59
C THR A 93 18.48 15.79 -3.81
N LYS A 94 19.65 15.15 -3.64
CA LYS A 94 20.58 14.78 -4.73
C LYS A 94 20.23 13.47 -5.43
N SER A 95 19.28 12.71 -4.89
CA SER A 95 18.82 11.46 -5.48
C SER A 95 17.81 11.73 -6.60
N ASN A 96 17.88 10.94 -7.67
CA ASN A 96 16.92 10.99 -8.77
C ASN A 96 15.67 10.14 -8.49
N TYR A 97 15.33 9.90 -7.22
CA TYR A 97 14.15 9.13 -6.87
C TYR A 97 12.89 9.82 -7.40
N ASP A 98 12.10 9.07 -8.16
CA ASP A 98 10.70 9.40 -8.37
C ASP A 98 9.83 8.61 -7.39
N ILE A 99 8.54 8.91 -7.39
CA ILE A 99 7.58 8.28 -6.47
C ILE A 99 7.06 6.95 -7.01
N THR A 100 7.74 6.32 -7.99
CA THR A 100 7.35 5.03 -8.56
C THR A 100 7.80 3.89 -7.65
N PHE A 101 6.91 2.94 -7.38
CA PHE A 101 7.21 1.84 -6.46
C PHE A 101 7.96 0.69 -7.15
N TYR A 102 8.78 -0.02 -6.38
CA TYR A 102 9.47 -1.22 -6.82
C TYR A 102 8.75 -2.48 -6.30
N GLU A 103 8.88 -3.61 -6.99
CA GLU A 103 8.22 -4.87 -6.55
C GLU A 103 8.62 -5.27 -5.12
N LYS A 104 9.90 -5.08 -4.76
CA LYS A 104 10.42 -5.36 -3.42
C LYS A 104 9.74 -4.56 -2.31
N ASP A 105 9.07 -3.45 -2.64
CA ASP A 105 8.32 -2.67 -1.66
C ASP A 105 7.10 -3.47 -1.19
N PHE A 106 6.55 -4.34 -2.03
CA PHE A 106 5.35 -5.12 -1.71
C PHE A 106 5.62 -6.30 -0.76
N ASP A 107 6.86 -6.77 -0.69
CA ASP A 107 7.33 -7.81 0.22
C ASP A 107 7.91 -7.24 1.54
N HIS A 108 7.94 -5.92 1.69
CA HIS A 108 8.52 -5.28 2.86
C HIS A 108 7.66 -5.51 4.11
N PRO A 109 8.24 -5.71 5.31
CA PRO A 109 7.47 -5.98 6.54
C PRO A 109 6.38 -4.96 6.84
N ASN A 110 6.63 -3.67 6.61
CA ASN A 110 5.61 -2.63 6.81
C ASN A 110 4.39 -2.81 5.88
N THR A 111 4.59 -3.32 4.67
CA THR A 111 3.49 -3.60 3.72
C THR A 111 2.65 -4.76 4.22
N ASN A 112 3.31 -5.82 4.69
CA ASN A 112 2.64 -6.96 5.31
C ASN A 112 1.85 -6.52 6.56
N ASP A 113 2.41 -5.64 7.39
CA ASP A 113 1.70 -5.10 8.54
C ASP A 113 0.43 -4.32 8.13
N ILE A 114 0.48 -3.51 7.07
CA ILE A 114 -0.71 -2.79 6.55
C ILE A 114 -1.82 -3.77 6.16
N ILE A 115 -1.46 -4.85 5.46
CA ILE A 115 -2.38 -5.90 5.04
C ILE A 115 -2.98 -6.59 6.26
N ILE A 116 -2.13 -7.06 7.17
CA ILE A 116 -2.52 -7.82 8.35
C ILE A 116 -3.42 -6.98 9.26
N LEU A 117 -3.07 -5.72 9.52
CA LEU A 117 -3.86 -4.84 10.38
C LEU A 117 -5.24 -4.59 9.79
N TYR A 118 -5.33 -4.30 8.49
CA TYR A 118 -6.62 -4.11 7.81
C TYR A 118 -7.48 -5.38 7.89
N LEU A 119 -6.91 -6.54 7.58
CA LEU A 119 -7.66 -7.81 7.60
C LEU A 119 -8.07 -8.21 9.02
N LYS A 120 -7.22 -7.94 10.02
CA LYS A 120 -7.53 -8.21 11.42
C LYS A 120 -8.69 -7.36 11.93
N GLU A 121 -8.76 -6.11 11.49
CA GLU A 121 -9.86 -5.19 11.82
C GLU A 121 -11.17 -5.62 11.12
N LYS A 122 -11.13 -5.87 9.81
CA LYS A 122 -12.33 -6.15 9.01
C LYS A 122 -12.84 -7.59 9.15
N HIS A 123 -11.93 -8.55 9.30
CA HIS A 123 -12.23 -9.99 9.30
C HIS A 123 -11.62 -10.70 10.52
N PRO A 124 -12.01 -10.35 11.75
CA PRO A 124 -11.33 -10.78 12.98
C PRO A 124 -11.30 -12.30 13.20
N ASN A 125 -12.21 -13.05 12.57
CA ASN A 125 -12.32 -14.50 12.76
C ASN A 125 -11.42 -15.33 11.83
N ASN A 126 -10.96 -14.77 10.70
CA ASN A 126 -10.18 -15.51 9.70
C ASN A 126 -9.05 -14.68 9.06
N TRP A 127 -8.72 -13.52 9.63
CA TRP A 127 -7.69 -12.61 9.11
C TRP A 127 -6.35 -13.28 8.82
N LYS A 128 -5.93 -14.26 9.65
CA LYS A 128 -4.67 -14.99 9.43
C LYS A 128 -4.68 -15.71 8.08
N THR A 129 -5.68 -16.55 7.86
CA THR A 129 -5.85 -17.32 6.62
C THR A 129 -5.99 -16.43 5.40
N ILE A 130 -6.62 -15.26 5.53
CA ILE A 130 -6.69 -14.29 4.43
C ILE A 130 -5.31 -13.64 4.21
N SER A 131 -4.64 -13.23 5.29
CA SER A 131 -3.33 -12.55 5.22
C SER A 131 -2.27 -13.44 4.58
N GLU A 132 -2.21 -14.72 4.97
CA GLU A 132 -1.35 -15.76 4.37
C GLU A 132 -1.38 -15.73 2.83
N LYS A 133 -2.59 -15.61 2.26
CA LYS A 133 -2.78 -15.58 0.80
C LYS A 133 -2.30 -14.27 0.18
N TYR A 134 -2.58 -13.13 0.82
CA TYR A 134 -2.12 -11.83 0.32
C TYR A 134 -0.60 -11.73 0.31
N ILE A 135 0.05 -12.18 1.38
CA ILE A 135 1.51 -12.09 1.54
C ILE A 135 2.24 -13.32 0.98
N ASN A 136 1.51 -14.22 0.29
CA ASN A 136 2.04 -15.41 -0.36
C ASN A 136 2.93 -16.27 0.57
N MET A 137 2.43 -16.53 1.77
CA MET A 137 3.08 -17.39 2.77
C MET A 137 2.19 -18.60 3.06
N THR A 138 2.82 -19.74 3.33
CA THR A 138 2.15 -20.88 3.95
C THR A 138 1.77 -20.54 5.40
N THR A 139 0.81 -21.27 5.97
CA THR A 139 0.39 -21.10 7.37
C THR A 139 1.58 -21.18 8.34
N LYS A 140 2.53 -22.10 8.11
CA LYS A 140 3.72 -22.25 8.95
C LYS A 140 4.66 -21.04 8.85
N GLU A 141 4.88 -20.53 7.64
CA GLU A 141 5.70 -19.34 7.42
C GLU A 141 5.05 -18.11 8.06
N PHE A 142 3.74 -17.97 7.92
CA PHE A 142 2.97 -16.87 8.48
C PHE A 142 3.01 -16.87 10.01
N ASP A 143 2.77 -18.01 10.67
CA ASP A 143 2.80 -18.07 12.14
C ASP A 143 4.20 -17.73 12.69
N SER A 144 5.27 -18.18 12.01
CA SER A 144 6.64 -17.79 12.35
C SER A 144 6.87 -16.29 12.15
N TYR A 145 6.48 -15.75 10.98
CA TYR A 145 6.57 -14.33 10.66
C TYR A 145 5.83 -13.48 11.71
N TRP A 146 4.58 -13.81 12.01
CA TRP A 146 3.74 -13.08 12.95
C TRP A 146 4.28 -13.11 14.37
N THR A 147 4.78 -14.26 14.83
CA THR A 147 5.44 -14.38 16.13
C THR A 147 6.64 -13.43 16.23
N ASN A 148 7.46 -13.37 15.18
CA ASN A 148 8.60 -12.44 15.11
C ASN A 148 8.15 -10.97 15.08
N ARG A 149 7.05 -10.64 14.37
CA ARG A 149 6.49 -9.28 14.38
C ARG A 149 6.01 -8.87 15.77
N LEU A 150 5.29 -9.74 16.49
CA LEU A 150 4.85 -9.47 17.86
C LEU A 150 6.05 -9.24 18.81
N ALA A 151 7.10 -10.06 18.69
CA ALA A 151 8.31 -9.90 19.48
C ALA A 151 9.07 -8.59 19.18
N TYR A 152 8.94 -8.06 17.96
CA TYR A 152 9.52 -6.76 17.59
C TYR A 152 8.76 -5.58 18.22
N PHE A 153 7.42 -5.63 18.24
CA PHE A 153 6.59 -4.55 18.79
C PHE A 153 6.48 -4.54 20.32
N ASN A 154 6.70 -5.66 20.98
CA ASN A 154 6.66 -5.78 22.45
C ASN A 154 8.03 -5.55 23.12
N LYS A 155 9.00 -4.96 22.39
CA LYS A 155 10.27 -4.48 22.93
C LYS A 155 10.19 -2.99 23.20
#